data_AF-A0A2R6LMP2-F1
#
_entry.id   AF-A0A2R6LMP2-F1
#
_cell.length_a   1.000
_cell.length_b   1.000
_cell.length_c   1.000
_cell.angle_alpha   90.00
_cell.angle_beta   90.00
_cell.angle_gamma   90.00
#
_symmetry.space_group_name_H-M   'P 1'
#
loop_
_entity.id
_entity.type
_entity.pdbx_description
1 polymer ?
#
loop_
_entity_poly.entity_id
_entity_poly.type
_entity_poly.pdbx_seq_one_letter_code
_entity_poly.pdbx_strand_id
1 'polypeptide(L)'
;MASSRKVVLAALFANGAIAIMKFVGFLLTASPSMLSETYHSISDTGNQVFLLIGIRYGKRERDRKHPFGYGKAQFFYAFVVSMLLLGIAGWESARHGYNELTGHGGGHGEGASGATEFLGFVIESPAWIDPVTV
;
A
#
# COMPACT_ATOMS: atom_id res chain seq x y z
N MET A 1 -27.97 -10.52 8.83
CA MET A 1 -26.72 -9.80 8.47
C MET A 1 -26.46 -8.53 9.31
N ALA A 2 -26.90 -8.47 10.58
CA ALA A 2 -26.65 -7.32 11.47
C ALA A 2 -25.36 -7.44 12.31
N SER A 3 -24.66 -8.57 12.25
CA SER A 3 -23.45 -8.85 13.04
C SER A 3 -22.16 -8.32 12.40
N SER A 4 -21.99 -8.48 11.07
CA SER A 4 -20.71 -8.21 10.39
C SER A 4 -20.23 -6.76 10.46
N ARG A 5 -21.12 -5.77 10.50
CA ARG A 5 -20.69 -4.35 10.50
C ARG A 5 -20.00 -3.95 11.82
N LYS A 6 -20.49 -4.46 12.95
CA LYS A 6 -19.85 -4.22 14.26
C LYS A 6 -18.49 -4.89 14.34
N VAL A 7 -18.39 -6.12 13.82
CA VAL A 7 -17.13 -6.86 13.75
C VAL A 7 -16.11 -6.16 12.87
N VAL A 8 -16.49 -5.70 11.67
CA VAL A 8 -15.60 -4.93 10.78
C VAL A 8 -15.17 -3.61 11.42
N LEU A 9 -16.07 -2.93 12.13
CA LEU A 9 -15.72 -1.68 12.82
C LEU A 9 -14.76 -1.93 13.99
N ALA A 10 -14.99 -2.98 14.79
CA ALA A 10 -14.07 -3.37 15.85
C ALA A 10 -12.68 -3.74 15.31
N ALA A 11 -12.64 -4.49 14.21
CA ALA A 11 -11.41 -4.88 13.54
C ALA A 11 -10.67 -3.65 12.96
N LEU A 12 -11.40 -2.68 12.40
CA LEU A 12 -10.84 -1.40 11.92
C LEU A 12 -10.17 -0.61 13.05
N PHE A 13 -10.84 -0.48 14.20
CA PHE A 13 -10.26 0.21 15.35
C PHE A 13 -9.04 -0.54 15.91
N ALA A 14 -9.10 -1.86 15.99
CA ALA A 14 -7.98 -2.67 16.46
C ALA A 14 -6.74 -2.54 15.55
N ASN A 15 -6.91 -2.71 14.24
CA ASN A 15 -5.82 -2.58 13.28
C ASN A 15 -5.28 -1.15 13.22
N GLY A 16 -6.16 -0.14 13.30
CA GLY A 16 -5.75 1.26 13.37
C GLY A 16 -4.92 1.57 14.62
N ALA A 17 -5.32 1.05 15.79
CA ALA A 17 -4.54 1.21 17.02
C ALA A 17 -3.17 0.53 16.92
N ILE A 18 -3.10 -0.67 16.33
CA ILE A 18 -1.82 -1.37 16.10
C ILE A 18 -0.94 -0.58 15.13
N ALA A 19 -1.51 -0.03 14.05
CA ALA A 19 -0.76 0.79 13.10
C ALA A 19 -0.17 2.03 13.77
N ILE A 20 -0.92 2.71 14.64
CA ILE A 20 -0.44 3.86 15.42
C ILE A 20 0.70 3.42 16.36
N MET A 21 0.53 2.32 17.09
CA MET A 21 1.56 1.81 17.99
C MET A 21 2.85 1.45 17.24
N LYS A 22 2.75 0.79 16.08
CA LYS A 22 3.91 0.48 15.23
C LYS A 22 4.59 1.74 14.70
N PHE A 23 3.81 2.73 14.27
CA PHE A 23 4.35 4.00 13.80
C PHE A 23 5.09 4.77 14.91
N VAL A 24 4.52 4.82 16.12
CA VAL A 24 5.21 5.37 17.29
C VAL A 24 6.48 4.56 17.59
N GLY A 25 6.41 3.23 17.53
CA GLY A 25 7.57 2.36 17.65
C GLY A 25 8.66 2.67 16.62
N PHE A 26 8.28 2.93 15.36
CA PHE A 26 9.20 3.41 14.32
C PHE A 26 9.81 4.77 14.69
N LEU A 27 9.03 5.75 15.13
CA LEU A 27 9.56 7.06 15.52
C LEU A 27 10.58 6.97 16.66
N LEU A 28 10.39 6.02 17.58
CA LEU A 28 11.32 5.80 18.69
C LEU A 28 12.57 5.01 18.29
N THR A 29 12.46 4.09 17.33
CA THR A 29 13.56 3.20 16.92
C THR A 29 14.29 3.64 15.66
N ALA A 30 13.70 4.53 14.87
CA ALA A 30 14.13 4.92 13.53
C ALA A 30 14.49 3.73 12.61
N SER A 31 13.87 2.56 12.84
CA SER A 31 14.23 1.33 12.13
C SER A 31 13.46 1.14 10.81
N PRO A 32 14.14 0.88 9.68
CA PRO A 32 13.47 0.56 8.41
C PRO A 32 12.56 -0.68 8.50
N SER A 33 12.89 -1.65 9.35
CA SER A 33 12.08 -2.85 9.57
C SER A 33 10.74 -2.51 10.26
N MET A 34 10.78 -1.65 11.28
CA MET A 34 9.56 -1.17 11.96
C MET A 34 8.69 -0.30 11.06
N LEU A 35 9.30 0.47 10.15
CA LEU A 35 8.60 1.24 9.12
C LEU A 35 7.88 0.34 8.13
N SER A 36 8.52 -0.74 7.65
CA SER A 36 7.88 -1.75 6.80
C SER A 36 6.66 -2.38 7.48
N GLU A 37 6.80 -2.73 8.77
CA GLU A 37 5.69 -3.27 9.55
C GLU A 37 4.54 -2.29 9.78
N THR A 38 4.86 -0.99 9.85
CA THR A 38 3.87 0.07 9.93
C THR A 38 3.08 0.18 8.62
N TYR A 39 3.76 0.17 7.47
CA TYR A 39 3.10 0.17 6.16
C TYR A 39 2.16 -1.02 5.97
N HIS A 40 2.57 -2.20 6.46
CA HIS A 40 1.72 -3.38 6.43
C HIS A 40 0.41 -3.15 7.20
N SER A 41 0.49 -2.68 8.45
CA SER A 41 -0.70 -2.40 9.26
C SER A 41 -1.57 -1.25 8.73
N ILE A 42 -0.98 -0.28 8.03
CA ILE A 42 -1.73 0.77 7.30
C ILE A 42 -2.54 0.14 6.16
N SER A 43 -1.92 -0.74 5.37
CA SER A 43 -2.59 -1.45 4.27
C SER A 43 -3.78 -2.28 4.76
N ASP A 44 -3.60 -3.00 5.87
CA ASP A 44 -4.67 -3.80 6.51
C ASP A 44 -5.84 -2.93 7.01
N THR A 45 -5.53 -1.75 7.57
CA THR A 45 -6.55 -0.78 7.97
C THR A 45 -7.30 -0.25 6.75
N GLY A 46 -6.58 0.07 5.67
CA GLY A 46 -7.16 0.48 4.39
C GLY A 46 -8.12 -0.57 3.82
N ASN A 47 -7.75 -1.84 3.88
CA ASN A 47 -8.61 -2.94 3.45
C ASN A 47 -9.93 -2.98 4.24
N GLN A 48 -9.89 -2.80 5.56
CA GLN A 48 -11.11 -2.71 6.37
C GLN A 48 -11.98 -1.49 6.06
N VAL A 49 -11.39 -0.36 5.68
CA VAL A 49 -12.15 0.82 5.20
C VAL A 49 -12.87 0.50 3.89
N PHE A 50 -12.21 -0.15 2.93
CA PHE A 50 -12.84 -0.56 1.68
C PHE A 50 -14.02 -1.53 1.91
N LEU A 51 -13.85 -2.49 2.84
CA LEU A 51 -14.94 -3.37 3.28
C LEU A 51 -16.12 -2.58 3.86
N LEU A 52 -15.86 -1.58 4.69
CA LEU A 52 -16.90 -0.76 5.28
C LEU A 52 -17.66 0.07 4.23
N ILE A 53 -16.92 0.64 3.27
CA ILE A 53 -17.45 1.44 2.16
C ILE A 53 -18.40 0.60 1.33
N GLY A 54 -18.01 -0.60 0.91
CA GLY A 54 -18.92 -1.36 0.09
C GLY A 54 -19.92 -2.21 0.86
N ILE A 55 -19.78 -2.43 2.18
CA ILE A 55 -20.95 -2.78 3.01
C ILE A 55 -22.00 -1.67 2.88
N ARG A 56 -21.58 -0.40 2.84
CA ARG A 56 -22.50 0.73 2.62
C ARG A 56 -23.03 0.77 1.19
N TYR A 57 -22.19 0.54 0.19
CA TYR A 57 -22.61 0.49 -1.21
C TYR A 57 -23.50 -0.72 -1.53
N GLY A 58 -23.26 -1.84 -0.87
CA GLY A 58 -24.02 -3.08 -0.97
C GLY A 58 -25.40 -3.02 -0.33
N LYS A 59 -25.66 -2.02 0.52
CA LYS A 59 -27.01 -1.70 1.03
C LYS A 59 -27.87 -0.94 0.01
N ARG A 60 -27.33 -0.55 -1.15
CA ARG A 60 -28.09 0.11 -2.22
C ARG A 60 -29.10 -0.89 -2.81
N GLU A 61 -30.35 -0.46 -2.94
CA GLU A 61 -31.47 -1.32 -3.36
C GLU A 61 -31.26 -1.92 -4.75
N ARG A 62 -31.82 -3.11 -4.96
CA ARG A 62 -31.75 -3.87 -6.22
C ARG A 62 -32.42 -3.07 -7.34
N ASP A 63 -31.72 -2.92 -8.45
CA ASP A 63 -32.25 -2.27 -9.66
C ASP A 63 -32.39 -3.32 -10.78
N ARG A 64 -33.20 -3.06 -11.82
CA ARG A 64 -33.47 -4.02 -12.92
C ARG A 64 -32.20 -4.50 -13.62
N LYS A 65 -31.12 -3.69 -13.62
CA LYS A 65 -29.80 -4.05 -14.15
C LYS A 65 -28.98 -4.97 -13.25
N HIS A 66 -29.25 -5.00 -11.94
CA HIS A 66 -28.51 -5.80 -10.94
C HIS A 66 -29.47 -6.58 -10.04
N PRO A 67 -30.12 -7.65 -10.57
CA PRO A 67 -31.10 -8.45 -9.82
C PRO A 67 -30.50 -9.19 -8.62
N PHE A 68 -29.17 -9.29 -8.50
CA PHE A 68 -28.47 -9.85 -7.34
C PHE A 68 -27.93 -8.80 -6.34
N GLY A 69 -28.10 -7.50 -6.62
CA GLY A 69 -27.60 -6.39 -5.79
C GLY A 69 -26.11 -6.06 -6.01
N TYR A 70 -25.67 -4.93 -5.45
CA TYR A 70 -24.33 -4.37 -5.67
C TYR A 70 -23.28 -4.79 -4.62
N GLY A 71 -23.64 -5.62 -3.64
CA GLY A 71 -22.80 -5.89 -2.46
C GLY A 71 -21.46 -6.59 -2.71
N LYS A 72 -21.29 -7.27 -3.85
CA LYS A 72 -20.04 -7.95 -4.21
C LYS A 72 -19.10 -7.10 -5.07
N ALA A 73 -19.62 -6.06 -5.74
CA ALA A 73 -18.84 -5.25 -6.68
C ALA A 73 -17.68 -4.51 -5.99
N GLN A 74 -17.87 -4.07 -4.74
CA GLN A 74 -16.81 -3.43 -3.95
C GLN A 74 -15.53 -4.27 -3.82
N PHE A 75 -15.67 -5.58 -3.62
CA PHE A 75 -14.56 -6.49 -3.33
C PHE A 75 -13.82 -6.77 -4.63
N PHE A 76 -14.59 -6.88 -5.72
CA PHE A 76 -14.05 -7.00 -7.06
C PHE A 76 -13.24 -5.76 -7.43
N TYR A 77 -13.76 -4.55 -7.24
CA TYR A 77 -13.01 -3.32 -7.55
C TYR A 77 -11.81 -3.11 -6.62
N ALA A 78 -11.93 -3.39 -5.32
CA ALA A 78 -10.80 -3.32 -4.41
C ALA A 78 -9.69 -4.33 -4.79
N PHE A 79 -10.08 -5.56 -5.15
CA PHE A 79 -9.14 -6.58 -5.64
C PHE A 79 -8.44 -6.15 -6.92
N VAL A 80 -9.18 -5.61 -7.90
CA VAL A 80 -8.62 -5.10 -9.15
C VAL A 80 -7.63 -3.96 -8.89
N VAL A 81 -7.98 -3.00 -8.03
CA VAL A 81 -7.08 -1.89 -7.67
C VAL A 81 -5.81 -2.42 -6.99
N SER A 82 -5.92 -3.33 -6.02
CA SER A 82 -4.75 -3.93 -5.37
C SER A 82 -3.86 -4.68 -6.35
N MET A 83 -4.45 -5.41 -7.31
CA MET A 83 -3.70 -6.14 -8.33
C MET A 83 -2.99 -5.21 -9.33
N LEU A 84 -3.60 -4.06 -9.66
CA LEU A 84 -2.98 -3.03 -10.49
C LEU A 84 -1.82 -2.33 -9.77
N LEU A 85 -2.02 -1.90 -8.51
CA LEU A 85 -0.98 -1.25 -7.72
C LEU A 85 0.20 -2.18 -7.47
N LEU A 86 -0.08 -3.42 -7.07
CA LEU A 86 0.93 -4.45 -6.87
C LEU A 86 1.65 -4.79 -8.18
N GLY A 87 0.92 -4.91 -9.29
CA GLY A 87 1.51 -5.21 -10.59
C GLY A 87 2.49 -4.13 -11.04
N ILE A 88 2.09 -2.86 -10.93
CA ILE A 88 2.93 -1.72 -11.35
C ILE A 88 4.13 -1.55 -10.40
N ALA A 89 3.88 -1.46 -9.08
CA ALA A 89 4.95 -1.26 -8.10
C ALA A 89 5.91 -2.46 -8.04
N GLY A 90 5.37 -3.68 -8.13
CA GLY A 90 6.14 -4.92 -8.15
C GLY A 90 6.99 -5.03 -9.42
N TRP A 91 6.46 -4.63 -10.57
CA TRP A 91 7.23 -4.59 -11.82
C TRP A 91 8.41 -3.62 -11.72
N GLU A 92 8.19 -2.40 -11.24
CA GLU A 92 9.26 -1.41 -11.06
C GLU A 92 10.31 -1.90 -10.06
N SER A 93 9.88 -2.49 -8.94
CA SER A 93 10.81 -3.06 -7.94
C SER A 93 11.63 -4.22 -8.51
N ALA A 94 11.00 -5.13 -9.26
CA ALA A 94 11.68 -6.27 -9.87
C ALA A 94 12.65 -5.83 -10.96
N ARG A 95 12.28 -4.85 -11.80
CA ARG A 95 13.15 -4.26 -12.83
C ARG A 95 14.40 -3.65 -12.21
N HIS A 96 14.24 -2.81 -11.17
CA HIS A 96 15.38 -2.20 -10.47
C HIS A 96 16.28 -3.25 -9.83
N GLY A 97 15.70 -4.23 -9.12
CA GLY A 97 16.48 -5.31 -8.52
C GLY A 97 17.24 -6.16 -9.54
N TYR A 98 16.62 -6.47 -10.68
CA TYR A 98 17.27 -7.24 -11.74
C TYR A 98 18.44 -6.49 -12.40
N ASN A 99 18.27 -5.19 -12.67
CA ASN A 99 19.33 -4.34 -13.21
C ASN A 99 20.53 -4.29 -12.27
N GLU A 100 20.29 -4.15 -10.97
CA GLU A 100 21.34 -4.12 -9.93
C GLU A 100 22.13 -5.44 -9.87
N LEU A 101 21.46 -6.58 -10.06
CA LEU A 101 22.08 -7.91 -10.01
C LEU A 101 22.84 -8.30 -11.28
N THR A 102 22.42 -7.78 -12.44
CA THR A 102 23.02 -8.12 -13.74
C THR A 102 24.11 -7.15 -14.17
N GLY A 103 24.14 -5.94 -13.62
CA GLY A 103 25.30 -5.05 -13.65
C GLY A 103 26.44 -5.61 -12.81
N HIS A 104 27.36 -6.35 -13.43
CA HIS A 104 28.57 -6.84 -12.75
C HIS A 104 29.38 -5.68 -12.14
N GLY A 105 29.82 -5.85 -10.89
CA GLY A 105 30.46 -4.85 -10.04
C GLY A 105 31.45 -3.89 -10.71
N GLY A 106 31.17 -2.59 -10.55
CA GLY A 106 32.08 -1.51 -10.87
C GLY A 106 31.65 -0.22 -10.17
N GLY A 107 32.30 0.10 -9.06
CA GLY A 107 32.28 1.46 -8.49
C GLY A 107 31.47 1.66 -7.22
N HIS A 108 32.13 1.47 -6.07
CA HIS A 108 32.00 2.49 -5.02
C HIS A 108 32.31 3.85 -5.67
N GLY A 109 31.28 4.68 -5.84
CA GLY A 109 31.42 6.08 -6.21
C GLY A 109 31.43 6.38 -7.71
N GLU A 110 30.25 6.50 -8.30
CA GLU A 110 29.89 7.58 -9.23
C GLU A 110 28.39 7.83 -8.98
N GLY A 111 28.04 8.85 -8.21
CA GLY A 111 27.61 10.11 -8.79
C GLY A 111 26.08 10.15 -8.79
N ALA A 112 25.44 10.72 -7.77
CA ALA A 112 25.17 12.15 -7.76
C ALA A 112 24.40 12.67 -8.98
N SER A 113 23.48 11.87 -9.52
CA SER A 113 22.23 12.42 -10.05
C SER A 113 21.11 11.75 -9.29
N GLY A 114 20.59 12.45 -8.28
CA GLY A 114 19.38 12.05 -7.58
C GLY A 114 18.24 12.08 -8.58
N ALA A 115 18.12 11.05 -9.40
CA ALA A 115 17.26 10.98 -10.56
C ALA A 115 16.66 9.59 -10.54
N THR A 116 15.66 9.39 -9.69
CA THR A 116 14.96 8.10 -9.59
C THR A 116 14.02 7.99 -10.77
N GLU A 117 14.23 7.03 -11.66
CA GLU A 117 13.32 6.77 -12.77
C GLU A 117 12.10 6.02 -12.23
N PHE A 118 10.92 6.62 -12.32
CA PHE A 118 9.65 5.98 -11.97
C PHE A 118 8.68 6.13 -13.14
N LEU A 119 8.26 5.02 -13.74
CA LEU A 119 7.33 5.00 -14.88
C LEU A 119 7.79 5.88 -16.07
N GLY A 120 9.10 5.94 -16.33
CA GLY A 120 9.69 6.76 -17.41
C GLY A 120 9.80 8.25 -17.11
N PHE A 121 9.46 8.68 -15.89
CA PHE A 121 9.73 10.02 -15.39
C PHE A 121 10.99 10.02 -14.54
N VAL A 122 11.89 10.96 -14.82
CA VAL A 122 13.06 11.22 -13.97
C VAL A 122 12.64 12.14 -12.84
N ILE A 123 12.68 11.64 -11.61
CA ILE A 123 12.39 12.41 -10.41
C ILE A 123 13.70 12.88 -9.81
N GLU A 124 13.92 14.20 -9.83
CA GLU A 124 15.07 14.81 -9.16
C GLU A 124 14.91 14.73 -7.62
N SER A 125 15.74 13.94 -6.96
CA SER A 125 15.84 13.84 -5.50
C SER A 125 16.35 15.17 -4.95
N PRO A 126 15.58 15.84 -4.06
CA PRO A 126 16.04 17.04 -3.38
C PRO A 126 17.31 16.77 -2.59
N ALA A 127 18.26 17.72 -2.58
CA ALA A 127 19.59 17.57 -1.94
C ALA A 127 19.58 17.27 -0.43
N TRP A 128 18.42 17.26 0.23
CA TRP A 128 18.20 16.93 1.64
C TRP A 128 17.63 15.52 1.87
N ILE A 129 17.33 14.77 0.80
CA ILE A 129 16.96 13.36 0.86
C ILE A 129 18.15 12.56 0.36
N ASP A 130 19.01 12.15 1.29
CA ASP A 130 20.11 11.24 1.00
C ASP A 130 19.58 9.80 1.07
N PRO A 131 19.46 9.08 -0.06
CA PRO A 131 18.87 7.74 -0.12
C PRO A 131 19.72 6.68 0.59
N VAL A 132 20.91 7.03 1.08
CA VAL A 132 21.82 6.13 1.80
C VAL A 132 21.71 6.28 3.32
N THR A 133 21.08 7.37 3.83
CA THR A 133 20.98 7.63 5.27
C THR A 133 19.58 7.41 5.87
N VAL A 134 18.67 6.76 5.15
CA VAL A 134 17.32 6.37 5.63
C VAL A 134 17.07 4.88 5.40
#